data_AF-A0A1Q7FUT5-F1
#
_entry.id   AF-A0A1Q7FUT5-F1
#
_cell.length_a   1.000
_cell.length_b   1.000
_cell.length_c   1.000
_cell.angle_alpha   90.00
_cell.angle_beta   90.00
_cell.angle_gamma   90.00
#
_symmetry.space_group_name_H-M   'P 1'
#
loop_
_entity.id
_entity.type
_entity.pdbx_description
1 polymer ?
#
loop_
_entity_poly.entity_id
_entity_poly.type
_entity_poly.pdbx_seq_one_letter_code
_entity_poly.pdbx_strand_id
1 'polypeptide(L)' 'MPGQGAPGFPGGGIAITGIVGDSRAVAIVNVGGRTEILTVGEQIGDMRVVRIDLTRRVVTFLQAGRRFDVPMGGE' A
#
# COMPACT_ATOMS: atom_id res chain seq x y z
N MET A 1 29.99 -3.06 -10.77
CA MET A 1 29.29 -3.40 -9.51
C MET A 1 27.84 -2.99 -9.68
N PRO A 2 26.85 -3.87 -9.50
CA PRO A 2 25.46 -3.48 -9.72
C PRO A 2 24.94 -2.66 -8.54
N GLY A 3 24.50 -1.45 -8.86
CA GLY A 3 23.36 -0.76 -8.26
C GLY A 3 23.33 -0.64 -6.75
N GLN A 4 23.95 0.43 -6.26
CA GLN A 4 23.66 1.13 -5.02
C GLN A 4 22.16 1.02 -4.66
N GLY A 5 21.85 0.29 -3.59
CA GLY A 5 20.49 0.22 -3.05
C GLY A 5 20.03 1.63 -2.70
N ALA A 6 18.96 2.09 -3.36
CA ALA A 6 18.31 3.34 -3.00
C ALA A 6 17.87 3.27 -1.52
N PRO A 7 17.94 4.38 -0.76
CA PRO A 7 17.50 4.40 0.64
C PRO A 7 16.06 3.90 0.71
N GLY A 8 15.82 2.84 1.48
CA GLY A 8 14.50 2.23 1.61
C GLY A 8 13.49 3.26 2.12
N PHE A 9 12.62 3.74 1.23
CA PHE A 9 11.41 4.42 1.63
C PHE A 9 10.56 3.43 2.44
N PRO A 10 9.92 3.84 3.55
CA PRO A 10 8.85 3.04 4.15
C PRO A 10 7.80 2.78 3.06
N GLY A 11 7.63 1.53 2.65
CA GLY A 11 6.80 1.15 1.50
C GLY A 11 7.54 0.79 0.21
N GLY A 12 8.88 0.80 0.19
CA GLY A 12 9.67 0.32 -0.93
C GLY A 12 9.38 -1.15 -1.22
N GLY A 13 8.63 -1.42 -2.29
CA GLY A 13 8.14 -2.75 -2.66
C GLY A 13 6.63 -2.93 -2.59
N ILE A 14 5.86 -1.85 -2.39
CA ILE A 14 4.39 -1.86 -2.40
C ILE A 14 3.89 -1.05 -3.59
N ALA A 15 3.02 -1.64 -4.40
CA ALA A 15 2.28 -0.92 -5.43
C ALA A 15 0.78 -1.17 -5.26
N ILE A 16 -0.01 -0.10 -5.28
CA ILE A 16 -1.47 -0.21 -5.34
C ILE A 16 -1.87 -0.34 -6.82
N THR A 17 -2.24 -1.55 -7.22
CA THR A 17 -2.60 -1.86 -8.61
C THR A 17 -4.09 -1.65 -8.89
N GLY A 18 -4.91 -1.60 -7.83
CA GLY A 18 -6.33 -1.32 -7.95
C GLY A 18 -6.95 -0.92 -6.62
N ILE A 19 -8.05 -0.17 -6.70
CA ILE A 19 -8.93 0.12 -5.58
C ILE A 19 -10.34 -0.05 -6.12
N VAL A 20 -11.13 -0.88 -5.45
CA VAL A 20 -12.49 -1.25 -5.86
C VAL A 20 -13.42 -1.04 -4.67
N GLY A 21 -14.62 -0.52 -4.90
CA GLY A 21 -15.65 -0.52 -3.88
C GLY A 21 -16.69 0.57 -4.05
N ASP A 22 -17.87 0.30 -3.52
CA ASP A 22 -19.03 1.19 -3.44
C ASP A 22 -19.35 1.53 -1.98
N SER A 23 -19.79 0.54 -1.20
CA SER A 23 -20.17 0.56 0.21
C SER A 23 -19.01 0.14 1.13
N ARG A 24 -18.09 -0.69 0.62
CA ARG A 24 -16.85 -1.10 1.30
C ARG A 24 -15.70 -1.15 0.31
N ALA A 25 -14.68 -0.34 0.53
CA ALA A 25 -13.51 -0.27 -0.32
C ALA A 25 -12.50 -1.38 0.00
N VAL A 26 -11.91 -1.96 -1.06
CA VAL A 26 -10.77 -2.87 -1.04
C VAL A 26 -9.64 -2.29 -1.88
N ALA A 27 -8.40 -2.59 -1.49
CA ALA A 27 -7.20 -2.26 -2.24
C ALA A 27 -6.57 -3.56 -2.76
N ILE A 28 -6.18 -3.57 -4.04
CA ILE A 28 -5.38 -4.61 -4.66
C ILE A 28 -3.93 -4.12 -4.60
N VAL A 29 -3.09 -4.87 -3.90
CA VAL A 29 -1.74 -4.47 -3.52
C VAL A 29 -0.74 -5.50 -4.02
N ASN A 30 0.29 -5.06 -4.72
CA ASN A 30 1.46 -5.90 -4.99
C ASN A 30 2.53 -5.64 -3.93
N VAL A 31 2.92 -6.66 -3.18
CA VAL A 31 4.01 -6.60 -2.20
C VAL A 31 4.96 -7.76 -2.44
N GLY A 32 6.23 -7.45 -2.72
CA GLY A 32 7.25 -8.47 -2.96
C GLY A 32 6.92 -9.45 -4.09
N GLY A 33 6.22 -8.98 -5.14
CA GLY A 33 5.80 -9.79 -6.27
C GLY A 33 4.53 -10.63 -6.04
N ARG A 34 3.91 -10.54 -4.87
CA ARG A 34 2.62 -11.19 -4.55
C ARG A 34 1.50 -10.18 -4.59
N THR A 35 0.37 -10.58 -5.14
CA THR A 35 -0.85 -9.75 -5.13
C THR A 35 -1.72 -10.14 -3.94
N GLU A 36 -2.10 -9.16 -3.14
CA GLU A 36 -2.94 -9.27 -1.97
C GLU A 36 -4.14 -8.33 -2.10
N ILE A 37 -5.28 -8.70 -1.52
CA ILE A 37 -6.49 -7.86 -1.48
C ILE A 37 -6.74 -7.49 -0.03
N LEU A 38 -6.70 -6.20 0.28
CA LEU A 38 -6.76 -5.69 1.65
C LEU A 38 -7.93 -4.73 1.85
N THR A 39 -8.51 -4.78 3.03
CA THR A 39 -9.51 -3.85 3.57
C THR A 39 -8.94 -3.07 4.75
N VAL A 40 -9.65 -2.00 5.15
CA VAL A 40 -9.27 -1.21 6.33
C VAL A 40 -9.22 -2.09 7.57
N GLY A 41 -8.11 -2.03 8.30
CA GLY A 41 -7.82 -2.80 9.51
C GLY A 41 -6.91 -4.01 9.28
N GLU A 42 -6.83 -4.52 8.05
CA GLU A 42 -5.98 -5.68 7.72
C GLU A 42 -4.49 -5.30 7.72
N GLN A 43 -3.67 -6.30 7.98
CA GLN A 43 -2.22 -6.15 8.15
C GLN A 43 -1.46 -7.03 7.15
N ILE A 44 -0.42 -6.46 6.56
CA ILE A 44 0.53 -7.12 5.66
C ILE A 44 1.95 -6.82 6.13
N GLY A 45 2.69 -7.87 6.54
CA GLY A 45 3.95 -7.69 7.25
C GLY A 45 3.77 -6.83 8.51
N ASP A 46 4.52 -5.74 8.60
CA ASP A 46 4.47 -4.76 9.69
C ASP A 46 3.54 -3.57 9.41
N MET A 47 2.78 -3.61 8.31
CA MET A 47 1.94 -2.51 7.85
C MET A 47 0.46 -2.82 8.01
N ARG A 48 -0.29 -1.86 8.55
CA ARG A 48 -1.75 -1.94 8.66
C ARG A 48 -2.42 -0.94 7.72
N VAL A 49 -3.43 -1.37 6.98
CA VAL A 49 -4.29 -0.47 6.21
C VAL A 49 -5.16 0.33 7.17
N VAL A 50 -5.03 1.65 7.15
CA VAL A 50 -5.83 2.54 8.03
C VAL A 50 -6.91 3.30 7.27
N ARG A 51 -6.74 3.51 5.96
CA ARG A 51 -7.74 4.15 5.10
C ARG A 51 -7.57 3.71 3.66
N ILE A 52 -8.69 3.58 2.95
CA ILE A 52 -8.73 3.43 1.50
C ILE A 52 -9.61 4.57 0.97
N ASP A 53 -9.02 5.47 0.19
CA ASP A 53 -9.70 6.63 -0.39
C ASP A 53 -9.94 6.40 -1.89
N LEU A 54 -11.20 6.11 -2.25
CA LEU A 54 -11.61 5.84 -3.63
C LEU A 54 -11.47 7.07 -4.53
N THR A 55 -11.79 8.25 -4.01
CA THR A 55 -11.78 9.50 -4.77
C THR A 55 -10.37 9.94 -5.12
N ARG A 56 -9.47 9.94 -4.12
CA ARG A 56 -8.07 10.30 -4.32
C ARG A 56 -7.24 9.15 -4.89
N ARG A 57 -7.80 7.94 -4.91
CA ARG A 57 -7.12 6.70 -5.30
C ARG A 57 -5.84 6.48 -4.51
N VAL A 58 -5.94 6.60 -3.18
CA VAL A 58 -4.83 6.50 -2.23
C VAL A 58 -5.16 5.49 -1.13
N VAL A 59 -4.18 4.71 -0.72
CA VAL A 59 -4.25 3.85 0.47
C VAL A 59 -3.29 4.38 1.52
N THR A 60 -3.80 4.63 2.72
CA THR A 60 -2.97 5.02 3.86
C THR A 60 -2.61 3.79 4.66
N PHE A 61 -1.32 3.60 4.91
CA PHE A 61 -0.79 2.56 5.77
C PHE A 61 -0.26 3.15 7.08
N LEU A 62 -0.20 2.32 8.12
CA LEU A 62 0.52 2.57 9.35
C LEU A 62 1.65 1.55 9.48
N GLN A 63 2.89 2.02 9.63
CA GLN A 63 4.08 1.20 9.84
C GLN A 63 4.94 1.83 10.92
N ALA A 64 5.35 1.05 11.92
CA ALA A 64 6.17 1.53 13.05
C ALA A 64 5.64 2.85 13.67
N GLY A 65 4.32 2.98 13.81
CA GLY A 65 3.66 4.17 14.37
C GLY A 65 3.55 5.38 13.43
N ARG A 66 4.05 5.30 12.20
CA ARG A 66 3.99 6.38 11.21
C ARG A 66 2.99 6.05 10.12
N ARG A 67 2.16 7.03 9.76
CA ARG A 67 1.25 6.94 8.61
C ARG A 67 1.93 7.42 7.35
N PHE A 68 1.67 6.75 6.24
CA PHE A 68 2.08 7.18 4.91
C PHE A 68 1.04 6.77 3.88
N ASP A 69 0.97 7.55 2.80
CA ASP A 69 0.01 7.39 1.72
C ASP A 69 0.69 6.76 0.51
N VAL A 70 0.04 5.77 -0.10
CA VAL A 70 0.47 5.14 -1.35
C VAL A 70 -0.61 5.38 -2.41
N PRO A 71 -0.35 6.20 -3.44
CA PRO A 71 -1.27 6.40 -4.54
C PRO A 71 -1.37 5.16 -5.44
N MET A 72 -2.51 5.00 -6.11
CA MET A 72 -2.67 3.97 -7.15
C MET A 72 -1.71 4.20 -8.32
N GLY A 73 -1.17 3.10 -8.83
CA GLY A 73 -0.17 3.10 -9.89
C GLY A 73 1.24 3.40 -9.40
N GLY A 74 1.47 3.31 -8.09
CA GLY A 74 2.71 3.73 -7.41
C GLY A 74 4.00 3.27 -8.09
N GLU A 75 5.02 4.13 -8.00
CA GLU A 75 6.44 3.80 -8.10
C GLU A 75 7.13 4.11 -6.76
#